data_AF-A0A661MM99-F1
#
_entry.id   AF-A0A661MM99-F1
#
_cell.length_a   1.000
_cell.length_b   1.000
_cell.length_c   1.000
_cell.angle_alpha   90.00
_cell.angle_beta   90.00
_cell.angle_gamma   90.00
#
_symmetry.space_group_name_H-M   'P 1'
#
loop_
_entity.id
_entity.type
_entity.pdbx_description
1 polymer ?
#
loop_
_entity_poly.entity_id
_entity_poly.type
_entity_poly.pdbx_seq_one_letter_code
_entity_poly.pdbx_strand_id
1 'polypeptide(L)'
;MARDERFDIVIVGGGPNGMTTAAYLAKCGLSVCVLEERTESGGACESAEPLSGVRIYPHAALMYASPAPGFEQLELHKYGFRMDWNPTDPLEMNTAGMACTDGWRPITEEDQLGWATLAGMMSETNYTKELMRAAFWCPPHPADVEVTDENTPYMQVYKKYQPELWSPELRQGTMFDIMDEHLETEHFKTAMAFAAWASGAAGHWEGVAIPAILAVHLTTLPNLGRISTPRGGMHGYFHSILRCAVHHGTVIRTSSPVDEVLIDDGRAVGVRLRETA
;
A
#
# COMPACT_ATOMS: atom_id res chain seq x y z
N MET A 1 -4.38 -14.62 39.82
CA MET A 1 -3.36 -13.62 39.48
C MET A 1 -2.76 -14.03 38.15
N ALA A 2 -3.04 -13.29 37.07
CA ALA A 2 -2.33 -13.49 35.82
C ALA A 2 -0.83 -13.33 36.10
N ARG A 3 0.00 -14.26 35.63
CA ARG A 3 1.45 -14.13 35.77
C ARG A 3 1.92 -12.99 34.87
N ASP A 4 2.89 -12.21 35.35
CA ASP A 4 3.60 -11.28 34.48
C ASP A 4 4.31 -12.08 33.38
N GLU A 5 3.94 -11.81 32.14
CA GLU A 5 4.56 -12.41 30.96
C GLU A 5 5.48 -11.39 30.31
N ARG A 6 6.64 -11.86 29.82
CA ARG A 6 7.66 -11.01 29.22
C ARG A 6 7.84 -11.38 27.76
N PHE A 7 7.87 -10.35 26.92
CA PHE A 7 8.17 -10.41 25.50
C PHE A 7 9.15 -9.28 25.19
N ASP A 8 9.98 -9.46 24.15
CA ASP A 8 10.85 -8.40 23.67
C ASP A 8 10.03 -7.23 23.12
N ILE A 9 8.93 -7.55 22.43
CA ILE A 9 8.02 -6.57 21.83
C ILE A 9 6.56 -6.96 22.11
N VAL A 10 5.76 -5.95 22.49
CA VAL A 10 4.30 -6.04 22.56
C VAL A 10 3.69 -5.09 21.53
N ILE A 11 2.79 -5.61 20.70
CA ILE A 11 2.08 -4.85 19.66
C ILE A 11 0.61 -4.76 20.07
N VAL A 12 0.10 -3.53 20.14
CA VAL A 12 -1.30 -3.25 20.43
C VAL A 12 -2.05 -3.10 19.11
N GLY A 13 -3.00 -4.00 18.85
CA GLY A 13 -3.79 -4.09 17.63
C GLY A 13 -3.36 -5.21 16.68
N GLY A 14 -4.29 -6.10 16.35
CA GLY A 14 -4.14 -7.21 15.41
C GLY A 14 -4.55 -6.86 13.97
N GLY A 15 -4.40 -5.60 13.57
CA GLY A 15 -4.61 -5.15 12.19
C GLY A 15 -3.44 -5.52 11.25
N PRO A 16 -3.55 -5.22 9.94
CA PRO A 16 -2.53 -5.58 8.95
C PRO A 16 -1.15 -4.98 9.25
N ASN A 17 -1.09 -3.74 9.76
CA ASN A 17 0.17 -3.09 10.13
C ASN A 17 0.84 -3.82 11.29
N GLY A 18 0.13 -3.98 12.42
CA GLY A 18 0.65 -4.65 13.61
C GLY A 18 1.08 -6.09 13.33
N MET A 19 0.28 -6.85 12.56
CA MET A 19 0.60 -8.22 12.22
C MET A 19 1.80 -8.33 11.25
N THR A 20 1.94 -7.39 10.31
CA THR A 20 3.12 -7.32 9.43
C THR A 20 4.38 -7.01 10.24
N THR A 21 4.32 -6.02 11.13
CA THR A 21 5.42 -5.71 12.06
C THR A 21 5.78 -6.91 12.92
N ALA A 22 4.78 -7.63 13.45
CA ALA A 22 5.00 -8.85 14.21
C ALA A 22 5.72 -9.92 13.41
N ALA A 23 5.31 -10.16 12.16
CA ALA A 23 5.93 -11.13 11.27
C ALA A 23 7.42 -10.83 11.02
N TYR A 24 7.77 -9.58 10.74
CA TYR A 24 9.17 -9.18 10.56
C TYR A 24 9.99 -9.32 11.84
N LEU A 25 9.49 -8.82 12.97
CA LEU A 25 10.21 -8.87 14.25
C LEU A 25 10.42 -10.31 14.73
N ALA A 26 9.39 -11.15 14.62
CA ALA A 26 9.49 -12.58 14.95
C ALA A 26 10.42 -13.32 13.99
N LYS A 27 10.40 -12.99 12.69
CA LYS A 27 11.36 -13.54 11.70
C LYS A 27 12.81 -13.16 12.03
N CYS A 28 13.03 -12.02 12.68
CA CYS A 28 14.33 -11.61 13.22
C CYS A 28 14.70 -12.28 14.56
N GLY A 29 13.85 -13.15 15.10
CA GLY A 29 14.11 -13.93 16.32
C GLY A 29 13.68 -13.26 17.62
N LEU A 30 12.94 -12.15 17.57
CA LEU A 30 12.38 -11.51 18.76
C LEU A 30 11.13 -12.24 19.24
N SER A 31 10.93 -12.31 20.56
CA SER A 31 9.67 -12.76 21.15
C SER A 31 8.63 -11.63 21.06
N VAL A 32 7.54 -11.90 20.33
CA VAL A 32 6.51 -10.90 20.03
C VAL A 32 5.15 -11.36 20.53
N CYS A 33 4.44 -10.48 21.22
CA CYS A 33 3.03 -10.65 21.57
C CYS A 33 2.18 -9.58 20.87
N VAL A 34 1.14 -10.01 20.15
CA VAL A 34 0.11 -9.13 19.56
C VAL A 34 -1.15 -9.22 20.42
N LEU A 35 -1.67 -8.08 20.84
CA LEU A 35 -2.89 -7.96 21.64
C LEU A 35 -3.99 -7.30 20.78
N GLU A 36 -5.06 -8.04 20.51
CA GLU A 36 -6.23 -7.59 19.75
C GLU A 36 -7.45 -7.52 20.67
N GLU A 37 -8.16 -6.39 20.64
CA GLU A 37 -9.35 -6.18 21.47
C GLU A 37 -10.52 -7.07 21.02
N ARG A 38 -10.70 -7.25 19.71
CA ARG A 38 -11.78 -8.07 19.14
C ARG A 38 -11.48 -9.56 19.30
N THR A 39 -12.49 -10.38 19.11
CA THR A 39 -12.39 -11.85 19.13
C THR A 39 -11.58 -12.41 17.96
N GLU A 40 -11.38 -11.61 16.91
CA GLU A 40 -10.69 -11.97 15.69
C GLU A 40 -9.77 -10.83 15.23
N SER A 41 -8.60 -11.18 14.70
CA SER A 41 -7.65 -10.24 14.11
C SER A 41 -7.93 -10.00 12.63
N GLY A 42 -7.54 -8.83 12.14
CA GLY A 42 -7.74 -8.46 10.74
C GLY A 42 -7.93 -6.96 10.55
N GLY A 43 -8.50 -6.27 11.54
CA GLY A 43 -8.77 -4.83 11.47
C GLY A 43 -9.48 -4.45 10.17
N ALA A 44 -8.94 -3.47 9.45
CA ALA A 44 -9.46 -3.00 8.17
C ALA A 44 -9.41 -4.04 7.02
N CYS A 45 -8.77 -5.19 7.23
CA CYS A 45 -8.77 -6.31 6.29
C CYS A 45 -9.79 -7.40 6.65
N GLU A 46 -10.71 -7.16 7.60
CA GLU A 46 -11.73 -8.14 7.97
C GLU A 46 -12.70 -8.47 6.82
N SER A 47 -13.28 -9.67 6.88
CA SER A 47 -14.47 -10.04 6.12
C SER A 47 -15.65 -10.15 7.07
N ALA A 48 -16.75 -9.47 6.76
CA ALA A 48 -17.98 -9.53 7.55
C ALA A 48 -19.05 -10.31 6.80
N GLU A 49 -19.88 -11.06 7.53
CA GLU A 49 -21.05 -11.75 6.99
C GLU A 49 -22.33 -11.20 7.66
N PRO A 50 -22.81 -10.00 7.29
CA PRO A 50 -23.95 -9.36 7.94
C PRO A 50 -25.27 -10.11 7.74
N LEU A 51 -25.37 -10.90 6.67
CA LEU A 51 -26.48 -11.81 6.39
C LEU A 51 -25.90 -13.16 6.00
N SER A 52 -26.57 -14.26 6.37
CA SER A 52 -26.10 -15.61 6.05
C SER A 52 -25.87 -15.77 4.54
N GLY A 53 -24.64 -16.17 4.17
CA GLY A 53 -24.19 -16.32 2.79
C GLY A 53 -23.77 -15.02 2.09
N VAL A 54 -23.92 -13.85 2.72
CA VAL A 54 -23.55 -12.54 2.15
C VAL A 54 -22.28 -12.04 2.82
N ARG A 55 -21.15 -12.17 2.13
CA ARG A 55 -19.86 -11.66 2.61
C ARG A 55 -19.56 -10.29 2.02
N ILE A 56 -19.12 -9.39 2.87
CA ILE A 56 -18.68 -8.04 2.50
C ILE A 56 -17.27 -7.79 3.07
N TYR A 57 -16.58 -6.82 2.47
CA TYR A 57 -15.31 -6.30 2.95
C TYR A 57 -15.55 -4.84 3.39
N PRO A 58 -15.77 -4.58 4.69
CA PRO A 58 -16.24 -3.27 5.15
C PRO A 58 -15.28 -2.11 4.85
N HIS A 59 -14.00 -2.41 4.63
CA HIS A 59 -12.97 -1.40 4.39
C HIS A 59 -12.07 -1.78 3.21
N ALA A 60 -11.10 -2.69 3.39
CA ALA A 60 -10.21 -3.09 2.31
C ALA A 60 -10.86 -4.19 1.44
N ALA A 61 -11.22 -3.85 0.20
CA ALA A 61 -11.81 -4.79 -0.75
C ALA A 61 -10.86 -5.20 -1.89
N LEU A 62 -9.86 -4.38 -2.19
CA LEU A 62 -9.00 -4.50 -3.37
C LEU A 62 -7.53 -4.57 -2.98
N MET A 63 -6.73 -5.30 -3.77
CA MET A 63 -5.28 -5.34 -3.63
C MET A 63 -4.60 -4.77 -4.87
N TYR A 64 -3.80 -3.73 -4.67
CA TYR A 64 -2.95 -3.09 -5.67
C TYR A 64 -1.52 -2.85 -5.17
N ALA A 65 -1.13 -3.54 -4.08
CA ALA A 65 0.19 -3.40 -3.48
C ALA A 65 1.25 -4.33 -4.12
N SER A 66 1.04 -4.86 -5.33
CA SER A 66 1.92 -5.88 -5.92
C SER A 66 3.43 -5.56 -5.92
N PRO A 67 3.90 -4.30 -6.08
CA PRO A 67 5.33 -4.03 -5.99
C PRO A 67 5.88 -4.07 -4.55
N ALA A 68 5.03 -4.13 -3.53
CA ALA A 68 5.45 -4.15 -2.13
C ALA A 68 6.44 -5.29 -1.85
N PRO A 69 7.59 -5.00 -1.23
CA PRO A 69 8.62 -6.01 -0.98
C PRO A 69 8.17 -7.08 0.05
N GLY A 70 7.11 -6.81 0.81
CA GLY A 70 6.61 -7.72 1.85
C GLY A 70 6.16 -9.08 1.31
N PHE A 71 5.66 -9.15 0.07
CA PHE A 71 5.28 -10.43 -0.54
C PHE A 71 6.46 -11.39 -0.66
N GLU A 72 7.62 -10.89 -1.09
CA GLU A 72 8.83 -11.71 -1.23
C GLU A 72 9.59 -11.83 0.10
N GLN A 73 9.71 -10.74 0.86
CA GLN A 73 10.46 -10.72 2.12
C GLN A 73 9.84 -11.62 3.20
N LEU A 74 8.50 -11.70 3.26
CA LEU A 74 7.78 -12.60 4.17
C LEU A 74 7.37 -13.91 3.48
N GLU A 75 7.70 -14.08 2.20
CA GLU A 75 7.42 -15.29 1.42
C GLU A 75 5.96 -15.76 1.55
N LEU A 76 4.99 -14.82 1.47
CA LEU A 76 3.59 -15.05 1.84
C LEU A 76 2.92 -16.22 1.10
N HIS A 77 3.44 -16.58 -0.08
CA HIS A 77 3.03 -17.76 -0.83
C HIS A 77 3.19 -19.08 -0.03
N LYS A 78 4.21 -19.20 0.84
CA LYS A 78 4.40 -20.34 1.76
C LYS A 78 3.29 -20.40 2.82
N TYR A 79 2.74 -19.24 3.17
CA TYR A 79 1.71 -19.08 4.19
C TYR A 79 0.31 -18.92 3.57
N GLY A 80 0.09 -19.46 2.37
CA GLY A 80 -1.24 -19.58 1.77
C GLY A 80 -1.77 -18.34 1.06
N PHE A 81 -0.96 -17.28 0.88
CA PHE A 81 -1.35 -16.16 0.01
C PHE A 81 -1.53 -16.64 -1.43
N ARG A 82 -2.70 -16.38 -2.02
CA ARG A 82 -3.02 -16.69 -3.42
C ARG A 82 -3.83 -15.54 -4.01
N MET A 83 -3.47 -15.13 -5.21
CA MET A 83 -4.26 -14.17 -5.99
C MET A 83 -5.28 -14.94 -6.83
N ASP A 84 -6.46 -14.35 -7.02
CA ASP A 84 -7.35 -14.85 -8.06
C ASP A 84 -6.90 -14.30 -9.41
N TRP A 85 -6.47 -15.19 -10.31
CA TRP A 85 -6.11 -14.83 -11.67
C TRP A 85 -7.33 -15.06 -12.55
N ASN A 86 -8.35 -14.21 -12.41
CA ASN A 86 -9.43 -14.16 -13.38
C ASN A 86 -9.15 -13.02 -14.37
N PRO A 87 -8.77 -13.32 -15.63
CA PRO A 87 -8.51 -12.31 -16.66
C PRO A 87 -9.79 -11.64 -17.20
N THR A 88 -10.99 -12.11 -16.82
CA THR A 88 -12.27 -11.45 -17.12
C THR A 88 -12.69 -10.61 -15.92
N ASP A 89 -12.23 -9.37 -15.94
CA ASP A 89 -12.32 -8.39 -14.86
C ASP A 89 -13.58 -7.52 -15.03
N PRO A 90 -14.44 -7.32 -14.01
CA PRO A 90 -15.49 -6.30 -14.04
C PRO A 90 -14.94 -4.86 -14.16
N LEU A 91 -13.63 -4.66 -13.98
CA LEU A 91 -12.87 -3.44 -14.23
C LEU A 91 -12.03 -3.52 -15.51
N GLU A 92 -12.48 -4.20 -16.57
CA GLU A 92 -12.11 -3.74 -17.92
C GLU A 92 -12.55 -2.27 -18.03
N MET A 93 -11.68 -1.36 -17.60
CA MET A 93 -11.80 0.06 -17.86
C MET A 93 -12.02 0.13 -19.35
N ASN A 94 -13.20 0.60 -19.73
CA ASN A 94 -13.50 0.87 -21.11
C ASN A 94 -12.51 1.97 -21.54
N THR A 95 -11.39 1.54 -22.13
CA THR A 95 -10.29 2.42 -22.56
C THR A 95 -10.70 3.31 -23.74
N ALA A 96 -11.95 3.23 -24.19
CA ALA A 96 -12.50 4.05 -25.25
C ALA A 96 -12.87 5.49 -24.81
N GLY A 97 -12.74 5.86 -23.53
CA GLY A 97 -13.05 7.21 -23.08
C GLY A 97 -13.35 7.38 -21.58
N MET A 98 -13.62 8.64 -21.22
CA MET A 98 -14.04 9.06 -19.88
C MET A 98 -15.51 9.46 -19.88
N ALA A 99 -16.24 9.10 -18.82
CA ALA A 99 -17.57 9.61 -18.58
C ALA A 99 -17.49 11.04 -18.02
N CYS A 100 -18.05 12.00 -18.75
CA CYS A 100 -18.19 13.40 -18.36
C CYS A 100 -19.67 13.72 -18.08
N THR A 101 -19.92 14.85 -17.42
CA THR A 101 -21.28 15.30 -17.07
C THR A 101 -22.17 15.52 -18.29
N ASP A 102 -21.59 15.75 -19.46
CA ASP A 102 -22.26 16.01 -20.73
C ASP A 102 -22.16 14.85 -21.74
N GLY A 103 -21.55 13.73 -21.37
CA GLY A 103 -21.46 12.53 -22.21
C GLY A 103 -20.09 11.83 -22.16
N TRP A 104 -19.92 10.88 -23.06
CA TRP A 104 -18.68 10.11 -23.18
C TRP A 104 -17.65 10.88 -24.03
N ARG A 105 -16.40 10.98 -23.55
CA ARG A 105 -15.29 11.66 -24.25
C ARG A 105 -14.16 10.68 -24.53
N PRO A 106 -13.68 10.57 -25.78
CA PRO A 106 -12.59 9.65 -26.12
C PRO A 106 -11.25 10.11 -25.53
N ILE A 107 -10.32 9.18 -25.34
CA ILE A 107 -8.92 9.46 -25.02
C ILE A 107 -8.17 9.63 -26.35
N THR A 108 -7.43 10.72 -26.54
CA THR A 108 -6.69 10.97 -27.80
C THR A 108 -5.44 10.09 -27.91
N GLU A 109 -4.87 9.98 -29.11
CA GLU A 109 -3.59 9.26 -29.29
C GLU A 109 -2.44 9.97 -28.56
N GLU A 110 -2.50 11.30 -28.50
CA GLU A 110 -1.53 12.13 -27.74
C GLU A 110 -1.60 11.84 -26.25
N ASP A 111 -2.81 11.82 -25.65
CA ASP A 111 -3.01 11.43 -24.26
C ASP A 111 -2.48 10.01 -23.96
N GLN A 112 -2.74 9.06 -24.87
CA GLN A 112 -2.28 7.67 -24.71
C GLN A 112 -0.75 7.59 -24.71
N LEU A 113 -0.09 8.28 -25.66
CA LEU A 113 1.37 8.28 -25.78
C LEU A 113 2.03 9.04 -24.62
N GLY A 114 1.45 10.19 -24.24
CA GLY A 114 1.89 10.97 -23.09
C GLY A 114 1.81 10.17 -21.80
N TRP A 115 0.68 9.50 -21.55
CA TRP A 115 0.53 8.65 -20.37
C TRP A 115 1.45 7.44 -20.40
N ALA A 116 1.66 6.80 -21.55
CA ALA A 116 2.61 5.70 -21.67
C ALA A 116 4.05 6.14 -21.33
N THR A 117 4.40 7.39 -21.65
CA THR A 117 5.67 8.02 -21.28
C THR A 117 5.78 8.22 -19.77
N LEU A 118 4.78 8.87 -19.14
CA LEU A 118 4.71 9.09 -17.69
C LEU A 118 4.67 7.78 -16.88
N ALA A 119 4.01 6.77 -17.42
CA ALA A 119 3.93 5.44 -16.84
C ALA A 119 5.21 4.61 -16.98
N GLY A 120 6.15 5.08 -17.80
CA GLY A 120 7.32 4.32 -18.23
C GLY A 120 6.96 2.95 -18.79
N MET A 121 5.83 2.85 -19.50
CA MET A 121 5.48 1.64 -20.26
C MET A 121 6.49 1.37 -21.38
N MET A 122 7.23 2.41 -21.80
CA MET A 122 8.31 2.33 -22.77
C MET A 122 9.69 2.06 -22.15
N SER A 123 9.77 1.95 -20.81
CA SER A 123 11.02 1.72 -20.07
C SER A 123 11.31 0.23 -19.86
N GLU A 124 12.45 -0.08 -19.23
CA GLU A 124 12.85 -1.44 -18.89
C GLU A 124 11.86 -2.13 -17.94
N THR A 125 11.76 -3.46 -18.02
CA THR A 125 10.80 -4.29 -17.28
C THR A 125 10.78 -4.08 -15.75
N ASN A 126 11.90 -3.64 -15.15
CA ASN A 126 12.00 -3.43 -13.70
C ASN A 126 11.77 -1.97 -13.26
N TYR A 127 11.75 -1.01 -14.18
CA TYR A 127 11.68 0.42 -13.87
C TYR A 127 10.52 0.74 -12.92
N THR A 128 9.30 0.37 -13.30
CA THR A 128 8.10 0.71 -12.53
C THR A 128 8.14 0.08 -11.14
N LYS A 129 8.65 -1.15 -11.00
CA LYS A 129 8.79 -1.82 -9.70
C LYS A 129 9.83 -1.14 -8.80
N GLU A 130 10.99 -0.76 -9.36
CA GLU A 130 12.03 -0.04 -8.62
C GLU A 130 11.54 1.35 -8.20
N LEU A 131 10.88 2.08 -9.10
CA LEU A 131 10.36 3.40 -8.83
C LEU A 131 9.31 3.40 -7.71
N MET A 132 8.37 2.46 -7.78
CA MET A 132 7.36 2.24 -6.74
C MET A 132 7.99 1.95 -5.37
N ARG A 133 8.99 1.07 -5.33
CA ARG A 133 9.72 0.74 -4.10
C ARG A 133 10.48 1.93 -3.53
N ALA A 134 11.12 2.71 -4.40
CA ALA A 134 11.84 3.90 -4.02
C ALA A 134 10.90 5.01 -3.49
N ALA A 135 9.68 5.12 -4.01
CA ALA A 135 8.71 6.13 -3.62
C ALA A 135 7.89 5.76 -2.36
N PHE A 136 7.41 4.52 -2.25
CA PHE A 136 6.44 4.13 -1.21
C PHE A 136 7.00 3.22 -0.12
N TRP A 137 8.10 2.51 -0.38
CA TRP A 137 8.66 1.51 0.55
C TRP A 137 10.10 1.81 0.98
N CYS A 138 10.63 2.98 0.60
CA CYS A 138 11.88 3.50 1.16
C CYS A 138 11.54 4.26 2.47
N PRO A 139 12.22 3.97 3.59
CA PRO A 139 12.06 4.76 4.81
C PRO A 139 12.32 6.24 4.53
N PRO A 140 11.57 7.16 5.18
CA PRO A 140 11.88 8.58 5.07
C PRO A 140 13.29 8.86 5.56
N HIS A 141 13.91 9.90 5.01
CA HIS A 141 15.18 10.40 5.52
C HIS A 141 15.06 10.80 7.00
N PRO A 142 16.12 10.60 7.81
CA PRO A 142 16.20 11.19 9.14
C PRO A 142 15.93 12.69 9.11
N ALA A 143 15.35 13.24 10.18
CA ALA A 143 14.93 14.64 10.22
C ALA A 143 16.09 15.65 10.09
N ASP A 144 17.32 15.21 10.38
CA ASP A 144 18.56 15.98 10.27
C ASP A 144 19.19 15.93 8.86
N VAL A 145 18.66 15.10 7.96
CA VAL A 145 19.15 14.97 6.59
C VAL A 145 18.35 15.90 5.67
N GLU A 146 19.04 16.86 5.06
CA GLU A 146 18.47 17.68 4.00
C GLU A 146 18.11 16.80 2.79
N VAL A 147 16.87 16.90 2.31
CA VAL A 147 16.39 16.12 1.16
C VAL A 147 16.69 16.87 -0.14
N THR A 148 17.55 16.28 -0.98
CA THR A 148 17.98 16.84 -2.26
C THR A 148 17.63 15.89 -3.41
N ASP A 149 17.80 16.35 -4.65
CA ASP A 149 17.52 15.52 -5.83
C ASP A 149 18.49 14.33 -5.91
N GLU A 150 19.71 14.46 -5.38
CA GLU A 150 20.76 13.43 -5.37
C GLU A 150 20.54 12.34 -4.32
N ASN A 151 19.87 12.64 -3.20
CA ASN A 151 19.59 11.64 -2.17
C ASN A 151 18.14 11.13 -2.18
N THR A 152 17.25 11.75 -2.95
CA THR A 152 15.88 11.28 -3.11
C THR A 152 15.84 9.96 -3.90
N PRO A 153 15.39 8.83 -3.31
CA PRO A 153 15.52 7.52 -3.95
C PRO A 153 14.82 7.40 -5.30
N TYR A 154 13.58 7.88 -5.42
CA TYR A 154 12.84 7.80 -6.68
C TYR A 154 13.44 8.69 -7.77
N MET A 155 14.10 9.80 -7.41
CA MET A 155 14.84 10.64 -8.37
C MET A 155 16.05 9.90 -8.94
N GLN A 156 16.71 9.03 -8.15
CA GLN A 156 17.80 8.19 -8.65
C GLN A 156 17.30 7.14 -9.63
N VAL A 157 16.07 6.64 -9.45
CA VAL A 157 15.44 5.72 -10.40
C VAL A 157 15.14 6.43 -11.72
N TYR A 158 14.54 7.64 -11.68
CA TYR A 158 14.34 8.46 -12.88
C TYR A 158 15.67 8.72 -13.60
N LYS A 159 16.70 9.18 -12.90
CA LYS A 159 18.02 9.46 -13.48
C LYS A 159 18.65 8.26 -14.20
N LYS A 160 18.37 7.05 -13.72
CA LYS A 160 18.91 5.80 -14.27
C LYS A 160 18.10 5.29 -15.48
N TYR A 161 16.78 5.38 -15.43
CA TYR A 161 15.89 4.67 -16.37
C TYR A 161 15.08 5.58 -17.30
N GLN A 162 14.89 6.85 -16.94
CA GLN A 162 14.17 7.87 -17.73
C GLN A 162 14.86 9.24 -17.55
N PRO A 163 16.14 9.39 -17.93
CA PRO A 163 16.88 10.65 -17.79
C PRO A 163 16.24 11.81 -18.56
N GLU A 164 15.42 11.53 -19.57
CA GLU A 164 14.66 12.51 -20.34
C GLU A 164 13.49 13.14 -19.58
N LEU A 165 12.90 12.43 -18.60
CA LEU A 165 11.86 12.96 -17.71
C LEU A 165 12.44 13.50 -16.39
N TRP A 166 13.72 13.25 -16.13
CA TRP A 166 14.37 13.71 -14.92
C TRP A 166 14.58 15.23 -14.98
N SER A 167 14.05 15.95 -13.98
CA SER A 167 14.33 17.37 -13.76
C SER A 167 14.25 17.71 -12.27
N PRO A 168 14.97 18.72 -11.77
CA PRO A 168 14.80 19.23 -10.41
C PRO A 168 13.35 19.70 -10.13
N GLU A 169 12.67 20.21 -11.15
CA GLU A 169 11.29 20.69 -11.09
C GLU A 169 10.31 19.53 -10.82
N LEU A 170 10.62 18.31 -11.28
CA LEU A 170 9.80 17.11 -11.09
C LEU A 170 9.47 16.83 -9.61
N ARG A 171 10.41 17.14 -8.70
CA ARG A 171 10.25 16.93 -7.25
C ARG A 171 9.44 18.06 -6.60
N GLN A 172 9.35 19.23 -7.23
CA GLN A 172 8.69 20.41 -6.67
C GLN A 172 7.32 20.67 -7.29
N GLY A 173 7.08 20.14 -8.49
CA GLY A 173 5.85 20.32 -9.23
C GLY A 173 4.65 19.59 -8.65
N THR A 174 3.52 19.88 -9.26
CA THR A 174 2.24 19.19 -9.09
C THR A 174 2.06 18.13 -10.16
N MET A 175 1.11 17.22 -9.95
CA MET A 175 0.72 16.25 -10.98
C MET A 175 0.22 16.95 -12.25
N PHE A 176 -0.42 18.12 -12.11
CA PHE A 176 -0.97 18.87 -13.23
C PHE A 176 0.13 19.48 -14.09
N ASP A 177 1.22 19.99 -13.49
CA ASP A 177 2.36 20.53 -14.26
C ASP A 177 2.92 19.48 -15.22
N ILE A 178 3.15 18.26 -14.73
CA ILE A 178 3.65 17.15 -15.55
C ILE A 178 2.61 16.71 -16.60
N MET A 179 1.33 16.65 -16.21
CA MET A 179 0.28 16.25 -17.13
C MET A 179 0.04 17.28 -18.24
N ASP A 180 0.17 18.57 -17.97
CA ASP A 180 0.00 19.63 -18.97
C ASP A 180 1.10 19.61 -20.04
N GLU A 181 2.28 19.09 -19.71
CA GLU A 181 3.38 18.91 -20.66
C GLU A 181 3.20 17.69 -21.58
N HIS A 182 2.43 16.68 -21.15
CA HIS A 182 2.38 15.37 -21.82
C HIS A 182 0.98 14.98 -22.31
N LEU A 183 -0.08 15.59 -21.78
CA LEU A 183 -1.48 15.23 -22.05
C LEU A 183 -2.23 16.44 -22.62
N GLU A 184 -3.11 16.16 -23.58
CA GLU A 184 -3.86 17.17 -24.31
C GLU A 184 -5.20 17.48 -23.62
N THR A 185 -5.89 16.45 -23.10
CA THR A 185 -7.30 16.61 -22.73
C THR A 185 -7.59 16.69 -21.23
N GLU A 186 -8.43 17.66 -20.85
CA GLU A 186 -8.79 17.90 -19.45
C GLU A 186 -9.57 16.76 -18.79
N HIS A 187 -10.44 16.07 -19.54
CA HIS A 187 -11.21 14.96 -18.99
C HIS A 187 -10.32 13.78 -18.59
N PHE A 188 -9.23 13.55 -19.33
CA PHE A 188 -8.28 12.50 -19.01
C PHE A 188 -7.39 12.89 -17.82
N LYS A 189 -6.85 14.12 -17.81
CA LYS A 189 -6.10 14.65 -16.65
C LYS A 189 -6.91 14.59 -15.36
N THR A 190 -8.18 15.00 -15.42
CA THR A 190 -9.11 14.97 -14.27
C THR A 190 -9.33 13.54 -13.76
N ALA A 191 -9.44 12.57 -14.68
CA ALA A 191 -9.59 11.17 -14.33
C ALA A 191 -8.37 10.61 -13.58
N MET A 192 -7.17 10.94 -14.05
CA MET A 192 -5.92 10.53 -13.41
C MET A 192 -5.78 11.19 -12.04
N ALA A 193 -6.09 12.49 -11.93
CA ALA A 193 -6.09 13.19 -10.65
C ALA A 193 -7.09 12.59 -9.64
N PHE A 194 -8.28 12.17 -10.10
CA PHE A 194 -9.23 11.45 -9.26
C PHE A 194 -8.69 10.09 -8.79
N ALA A 195 -8.08 9.31 -9.68
CA ALA A 195 -7.47 8.02 -9.32
C ALA A 195 -6.33 8.17 -8.30
N ALA A 196 -5.51 9.22 -8.44
CA ALA A 196 -4.48 9.58 -7.47
C ALA A 196 -5.10 9.94 -6.11
N TRP A 197 -6.13 10.79 -6.11
CA TRP A 197 -6.83 11.21 -4.90
C TRP A 197 -7.50 10.04 -4.17
N ALA A 198 -8.17 9.15 -4.90
CA ALA A 198 -8.78 7.94 -4.36
C ALA A 198 -7.75 7.02 -3.65
N SER A 199 -6.48 7.14 -4.03
CA SER A 199 -5.35 6.41 -3.44
C SER A 199 -4.57 7.23 -2.40
N GLY A 200 -5.06 8.41 -2.02
CA GLY A 200 -4.51 9.25 -0.96
C GLY A 200 -3.46 10.28 -1.38
N ALA A 201 -3.22 10.47 -2.68
CA ALA A 201 -2.27 11.45 -3.20
C ALA A 201 -2.98 12.65 -3.84
N ALA A 202 -2.77 13.84 -3.27
CA ALA A 202 -3.35 15.08 -3.77
C ALA A 202 -2.51 15.65 -4.91
N GLY A 203 -2.92 15.39 -6.16
CA GLY A 203 -2.16 15.79 -7.35
C GLY A 203 -1.92 17.30 -7.51
N HIS A 204 -2.68 18.17 -6.82
CA HIS A 204 -2.52 19.62 -6.88
C HIS A 204 -1.56 20.18 -5.82
N TRP A 205 -0.96 19.35 -4.97
CA TRP A 205 0.01 19.79 -3.97
C TRP A 205 1.40 19.85 -4.57
N GLU A 206 2.13 20.93 -4.27
CA GLU A 206 3.53 21.08 -4.63
C GLU A 206 4.35 19.92 -4.04
N GLY A 207 5.21 19.34 -4.89
CA GLY A 207 6.06 18.19 -4.58
C GLY A 207 5.36 16.85 -4.47
N VAL A 208 4.09 16.76 -4.88
CA VAL A 208 3.30 15.50 -4.85
C VAL A 208 3.14 14.89 -6.25
N ALA A 209 3.69 15.51 -7.30
CA ALA A 209 3.55 15.05 -8.68
C ALA A 209 3.88 13.54 -8.86
N ILE A 210 5.06 13.13 -8.39
CA ILE A 210 5.52 11.74 -8.53
C ILE A 210 4.68 10.75 -7.70
N PRO A 211 4.50 10.93 -6.38
CA PRO A 211 3.60 10.06 -5.62
C PRO A 211 2.19 9.96 -6.20
N ALA A 212 1.64 11.05 -6.74
CA ALA A 212 0.30 11.06 -7.34
C ALA A 212 0.24 10.22 -8.62
N ILE A 213 1.17 10.41 -9.56
CA ILE A 213 1.28 9.59 -10.78
C ILE A 213 1.43 8.10 -10.40
N LEU A 214 2.33 7.81 -9.44
CA LEU A 214 2.55 6.43 -8.99
C LEU A 214 1.32 5.83 -8.30
N ALA A 215 0.52 6.63 -7.60
CA ALA A 215 -0.73 6.16 -7.02
C ALA A 215 -1.73 5.71 -8.10
N VAL A 216 -1.81 6.42 -9.23
CA VAL A 216 -2.60 5.98 -10.40
C VAL A 216 -2.07 4.66 -10.96
N HIS A 217 -0.75 4.54 -11.08
CA HIS A 217 -0.12 3.35 -11.64
C HIS A 217 -0.38 2.08 -10.83
N LEU A 218 -0.45 2.17 -9.49
CA LEU A 218 -0.82 1.03 -8.64
C LEU A 218 -2.16 0.43 -9.07
N THR A 219 -3.08 1.26 -9.53
CA THR A 219 -4.45 0.85 -9.90
C THR A 219 -4.61 0.47 -11.37
N THR A 220 -3.73 0.94 -12.26
CA THR A 220 -3.95 0.89 -13.71
C THR A 220 -2.94 0.03 -14.47
N LEU A 221 -1.73 -0.18 -13.93
CA LEU A 221 -0.67 -0.83 -14.70
C LEU A 221 -0.74 -2.37 -14.68
N PRO A 222 -0.82 -3.03 -15.85
CA PRO A 222 -0.96 -4.49 -15.93
C PRO A 222 0.23 -5.25 -15.37
N ASN A 223 1.45 -4.72 -15.53
CA ASN A 223 2.71 -5.32 -15.08
C ASN A 223 2.93 -5.21 -13.56
N LEU A 224 2.13 -4.40 -12.87
CA LEU A 224 2.15 -4.26 -11.41
C LEU A 224 1.01 -5.01 -10.73
N GLY A 225 0.43 -6.02 -11.41
CA GLY A 225 -0.74 -6.72 -10.91
C GLY A 225 -1.93 -5.78 -10.91
N ARG A 226 -2.72 -5.83 -11.99
CA ARG A 226 -4.03 -5.16 -12.09
C ARG A 226 -4.81 -5.27 -10.77
N ILE A 227 -5.63 -4.27 -10.44
CA ILE A 227 -6.55 -4.34 -9.28
C ILE A 227 -7.14 -5.74 -9.20
N SER A 228 -6.81 -6.45 -8.13
CA SER A 228 -7.17 -7.85 -7.99
C SER A 228 -7.67 -8.12 -6.58
N THR A 229 -8.50 -9.15 -6.46
CA THR A 229 -8.96 -9.62 -5.15
C THR A 229 -8.17 -10.86 -4.77
N PRO A 230 -7.50 -10.90 -3.60
CA PRO A 230 -6.88 -12.13 -3.12
C PRO A 230 -7.94 -13.23 -2.94
N ARG A 231 -7.55 -14.50 -3.11
CA ARG A 231 -8.46 -15.61 -2.80
C ARG A 231 -8.77 -15.60 -1.30
N GLY A 232 -10.07 -15.55 -0.97
CA GLY A 232 -10.54 -15.33 0.39
C GLY A 232 -10.61 -13.85 0.80
N GLY A 233 -10.52 -12.92 -0.15
CA GLY A 233 -10.57 -11.49 0.08
C GLY A 233 -9.34 -10.94 0.82
N MET A 234 -9.43 -9.69 1.25
CA MET A 234 -8.34 -9.04 2.01
C MET A 234 -8.06 -9.73 3.35
N HIS A 235 -9.05 -10.43 3.92
CA HIS A 235 -8.86 -11.21 5.14
C HIS A 235 -8.03 -12.47 4.88
N GLY A 236 -8.19 -13.10 3.70
CA GLY A 236 -7.31 -14.17 3.24
C GLY A 236 -5.86 -13.72 3.08
N TYR A 237 -5.64 -12.51 2.55
CA TYR A 237 -4.32 -11.87 2.53
C TYR A 237 -3.78 -11.64 3.95
N PHE A 238 -4.56 -11.01 4.83
CA PHE A 238 -4.18 -10.79 6.23
C PHE A 238 -3.80 -12.11 6.92
N HIS A 239 -4.59 -13.17 6.74
CA HIS A 239 -4.33 -14.47 7.34
C HIS A 239 -3.03 -15.11 6.83
N SER A 240 -2.53 -14.75 5.65
CA SER A 240 -1.20 -15.19 5.21
C SER A 240 -0.09 -14.55 6.03
N ILE A 241 -0.23 -13.27 6.40
CA ILE A 241 0.70 -12.55 7.27
C ILE A 241 0.61 -13.11 8.69
N LEU A 242 -0.61 -13.33 9.19
CA LEU A 242 -0.84 -13.94 10.50
C LEU A 242 -0.17 -15.32 10.60
N ARG A 243 -0.36 -16.18 9.60
CA ARG A 243 0.29 -17.50 9.56
C ARG A 243 1.82 -17.40 9.49
N CYS A 244 2.36 -16.42 8.77
CA CYS A 244 3.79 -16.12 8.76
C CYS A 244 4.30 -15.74 10.17
N ALA A 245 3.61 -14.83 10.85
CA ALA A 245 3.95 -14.38 12.20
C ALA A 245 3.93 -15.55 13.21
N VAL A 246 2.85 -16.34 13.22
CA VAL A 246 2.72 -17.51 14.10
C VAL A 246 3.79 -18.56 13.79
N HIS A 247 4.10 -18.81 12.51
CA HIS A 247 5.18 -19.71 12.12
C HIS A 247 6.54 -19.30 12.71
N HIS A 248 6.79 -17.99 12.80
CA HIS A 248 7.99 -17.43 13.42
C HIS A 248 7.89 -17.23 14.94
N GLY A 249 6.81 -17.70 15.58
CA GLY A 249 6.68 -17.74 17.04
C GLY A 249 5.96 -16.53 17.67
N THR A 250 5.32 -15.67 16.88
CA THR A 250 4.45 -14.62 17.43
C THR A 250 3.29 -15.22 18.23
N VAL A 251 3.10 -14.75 19.46
CA VAL A 251 1.91 -15.05 20.27
C VAL A 251 0.84 -14.02 19.95
N ILE A 252 -0.38 -14.47 19.64
CA ILE A 252 -1.52 -13.60 19.34
C ILE A 252 -2.59 -13.84 20.40
N ARG A 253 -3.04 -12.77 21.06
CA ARG A 253 -4.16 -12.80 22.01
C ARG A 253 -5.27 -11.92 21.50
N THR A 254 -6.40 -12.54 21.21
CA THR A 254 -7.65 -11.84 20.92
C THR A 254 -8.41 -11.60 22.23
N SER A 255 -9.47 -10.80 22.19
CA SER A 255 -10.25 -10.41 23.37
C SER A 255 -9.37 -9.80 24.48
N SER A 256 -8.30 -9.11 24.10
CA SER A 256 -7.29 -8.57 25.00
C SER A 256 -7.23 -7.04 24.87
N PRO A 257 -8.29 -6.31 25.29
CA PRO A 257 -8.30 -4.85 25.25
C PRO A 257 -7.17 -4.30 26.14
N VAL A 258 -6.27 -3.54 25.53
CA VAL A 258 -5.24 -2.80 26.27
C VAL A 258 -5.86 -1.51 26.81
N ASP A 259 -5.71 -1.29 28.11
CA ASP A 259 -6.20 -0.10 28.83
C ASP A 259 -5.12 0.99 28.89
N GLU A 260 -3.86 0.59 29.10
CA GLU A 260 -2.77 1.53 29.34
C GLU A 260 -1.43 1.01 28.84
N VAL A 261 -0.62 1.91 28.28
CA VAL A 261 0.82 1.68 28.04
C VAL A 261 1.58 2.18 29.26
N LEU A 262 2.31 1.29 29.92
CA LEU A 262 3.07 1.60 31.13
C LEU A 262 4.38 2.29 30.75
N ILE A 263 4.64 3.46 31.33
CA ILE A 263 5.82 4.28 31.08
C ILE A 263 6.65 4.40 32.36
N ASP A 264 7.97 4.21 32.24
CA ASP A 264 8.95 4.46 33.28
C ASP A 264 10.12 5.27 32.69
N ASP A 265 10.48 6.39 33.33
CA ASP A 265 11.51 7.34 32.87
C ASP A 265 11.43 7.69 31.36
N GLY A 266 10.22 7.97 30.87
CA GLY A 266 9.97 8.32 29.47
C GLY A 266 10.04 7.15 28.49
N ARG A 267 10.21 5.90 28.96
CA ARG A 267 10.28 4.69 28.15
C ARG A 267 9.08 3.77 28.39
N ALA A 268 8.53 3.19 27.33
CA ALA A 268 7.53 2.13 27.46
C ALA A 268 8.15 0.85 28.05
N VAL A 269 7.53 0.33 29.12
CA VAL A 269 8.00 -0.87 29.86
C VAL A 269 6.98 -2.02 29.87
N GLY A 270 5.76 -1.77 29.41
CA GLY A 270 4.73 -2.80 29.32
C GLY A 270 3.37 -2.24 28.94
N VAL A 271 2.34 -3.09 29.01
CA VAL A 271 0.94 -2.71 28.82
C VAL A 271 0.07 -3.39 29.87
N ARG A 272 -1.01 -2.72 30.25
CA ARG A 272 -2.03 -3.24 31.16
C ARG A 272 -3.30 -3.53 30.37
N LEU A 273 -3.84 -4.75 30.51
CA LEU A 273 -5.14 -5.10 29.94
C LEU A 273 -6.27 -4.52 30.78
N ARG A 274 -7.42 -4.26 30.17
CA ARG A 274 -8.65 -3.84 30.87
C ARG A 274 -9.05 -4.93 31.86
N GLU A 275 -9.54 -4.55 33.04
CA GLU A 275 -9.94 -5.51 34.09
C GLU A 275 -11.10 -6.43 33.67
N THR A 276 -11.87 -6.02 32.66
CA THR A 276 -12.99 -6.77 32.10
C THR A 276 -12.57 -7.70 30.94
N ALA A 277 -11.28 -7.82 30.65
CA ALA A 277 -10.74 -8.72 29.63
C ALA A 277 -10.86 -10.19 30.04
#